data_AF-A0A8J2P470-F1
#
_entry.id   AF-A0A8J2P470-F1
#
_cell.length_a   1.000
_cell.length_b   1.000
_cell.length_c   1.000
_cell.angle_alpha   90.00
_cell.angle_beta   90.00
_cell.angle_gamma   90.00
#
_symmetry.space_group_name_H-M   'P 1'
#
loop_
_entity.id
_entity.type
_entity.pdbx_description
1 polymer ?
#
loop_
_entity_poly.entity_id
_entity_poly.type
_entity_poly.pdbx_seq_one_letter_code
_entity_poly.pdbx_strand_id
1 'polypeptide(L)'
;MEDSSQRIIICCCGAGGWTKVIGWFQTVVNFSSAVILFIFLTGLSVASSAANQSPHPDKIEQMRLYQLATTALFVYLMMALIGVVMGVLLLKGSYGRKPAYLQAWIFFAVMHLVISFMVSLAEGFAGTYTEFLKYIYVFIMSLLIQGFCIGVVGIHMKEIQFDQERGFSRYHKTYAI
;
A
#
# COMPACT_ATOMS: atom_id res chain seq x y z
N MET A 1 23.04 -35.06 -1.86
CA MET A 1 21.84 -34.83 -1.05
C MET A 1 21.07 -33.73 -1.72
N GLU A 2 20.02 -34.13 -2.42
CA GLU A 2 19.08 -33.30 -3.16
C GLU A 2 18.42 -32.29 -2.23
N ASP A 3 18.86 -31.04 -2.29
CA ASP A 3 18.02 -29.93 -1.90
C ASP A 3 17.16 -29.57 -3.11
N SER A 4 16.17 -30.43 -3.36
CA SER A 4 14.97 -30.11 -4.14
C SER A 4 14.12 -29.11 -3.34
N SER A 5 14.78 -28.02 -2.95
CA SER A 5 14.26 -26.88 -2.23
C SER A 5 13.11 -26.36 -3.05
N GLN A 6 11.92 -26.64 -2.53
CA GLN A 6 10.61 -26.06 -2.83
C GLN A 6 10.73 -24.85 -3.76
N ARG A 7 10.84 -25.13 -5.06
CA ARG A 7 10.43 -24.19 -6.08
C ARG A 7 8.93 -24.12 -5.92
N ILE A 8 8.47 -23.26 -5.02
CA ILE A 8 7.10 -22.79 -5.04
C ILE A 8 6.99 -22.08 -6.39
N ILE A 9 6.52 -22.86 -7.37
CA ILE A 9 6.21 -22.47 -8.73
C ILE A 9 5.05 -21.48 -8.62
N ILE A 10 5.35 -20.21 -8.33
CA ILE A 10 4.44 -19.11 -8.64
C ILE A 10 4.75 -18.74 -10.08
N CYS A 11 4.10 -19.48 -10.98
CA CYS A 11 3.82 -19.23 -12.40
C CYS A 11 4.83 -18.39 -13.21
N CYS A 12 5.59 -19.07 -14.08
CA CYS A 12 6.20 -18.66 -15.37
C CYS A 12 7.05 -17.38 -15.46
N CYS A 13 7.03 -16.49 -14.48
CA CYS A 13 7.83 -15.30 -14.32
C CYS A 13 8.33 -15.33 -12.86
N GLY A 14 9.63 -15.42 -12.61
CA GLY A 14 10.17 -15.52 -11.24
C GLY A 14 9.61 -14.45 -10.29
N ALA A 15 9.73 -14.66 -8.97
CA ALA A 15 9.18 -13.77 -7.93
C ALA A 15 9.53 -12.28 -8.12
N GLY A 16 10.68 -11.98 -8.75
CA GLY A 16 11.06 -10.62 -9.14
C GLY A 16 10.18 -9.98 -10.22
N GLY A 17 9.64 -10.74 -11.16
CA GLY A 17 8.68 -10.25 -12.16
C GLY A 17 7.38 -9.82 -11.51
N TRP A 18 6.79 -10.69 -10.69
CA TRP A 18 5.56 -10.39 -9.94
C TRP A 18 5.75 -9.22 -8.96
N THR A 19 6.89 -9.13 -8.27
CA THR A 19 7.21 -7.98 -7.41
C THR A 19 7.18 -6.64 -8.17
N LYS A 20 7.70 -6.61 -9.41
CA LYS A 20 7.65 -5.40 -10.25
C LYS A 20 6.23 -5.06 -10.67
N VAL A 21 5.43 -6.07 -11.05
CA VAL A 21 4.01 -5.88 -11.40
C VAL A 21 3.24 -5.29 -10.22
N ILE A 22 3.44 -5.83 -9.01
CA ILE A 22 2.83 -5.29 -7.79
C ILE A 22 3.25 -3.83 -7.56
N GLY A 23 4.54 -3.52 -7.69
CA GLY A 23 5.05 -2.15 -7.52
C GLY A 23 4.46 -1.16 -8.54
N TRP A 24 4.36 -1.54 -9.81
CA TRP A 24 3.74 -0.71 -10.84
C TRP A 24 2.25 -0.53 -10.59
N PHE A 25 1.53 -1.61 -10.30
CA PHE A 25 0.10 -1.56 -10.01
C PHE A 25 -0.18 -0.64 -8.82
N GLN A 26 0.56 -0.81 -7.71
CA GLN A 26 0.44 0.06 -6.54
C GLN A 26 0.74 1.52 -6.86
N THR A 27 1.79 1.79 -7.64
CA THR A 27 2.18 3.16 -8.01
C THR A 27 1.10 3.83 -8.86
N VAL A 28 0.62 3.14 -9.90
CA VAL A 28 -0.40 3.64 -10.83
C VAL A 28 -1.71 3.89 -10.10
N VAL A 29 -2.20 2.92 -9.33
CA VAL A 29 -3.46 3.05 -8.59
C VAL A 29 -3.40 4.22 -7.62
N ASN A 30 -2.34 4.31 -6.79
CA ASN A 30 -2.21 5.40 -5.83
C ASN A 30 -2.03 6.76 -6.49
N PHE A 31 -1.31 6.83 -7.61
CA PHE A 31 -1.16 8.08 -8.36
C PHE A 31 -2.49 8.52 -8.98
N SER A 32 -3.24 7.61 -9.60
CA SER A 32 -4.57 7.92 -10.12
C SER A 32 -5.53 8.36 -9.01
N SER A 33 -5.50 7.69 -7.85
CA SER A 33 -6.30 8.06 -6.69
C SER A 33 -5.93 9.45 -6.18
N ALA A 34 -4.63 9.79 -6.11
CA ALA A 34 -4.18 11.12 -5.71
C ALA A 34 -4.69 12.21 -6.67
N VAL A 35 -4.63 11.97 -7.98
CA VAL A 35 -5.16 12.91 -8.99
C VAL A 35 -6.66 13.10 -8.82
N ILE A 36 -7.42 12.02 -8.68
CA ILE A 36 -8.87 12.07 -8.47
C ILE A 36 -9.20 12.85 -7.20
N LEU A 37 -8.55 12.51 -6.07
CA LEU A 37 -8.76 13.19 -4.79
C LEU A 37 -8.42 14.68 -4.86
N PHE A 38 -7.37 15.06 -5.60
CA PHE A 38 -7.02 16.45 -5.80
C PHE A 38 -8.10 17.22 -6.59
N ILE A 39 -8.68 16.61 -7.63
CA ILE A 39 -9.81 17.19 -8.37
C ILE A 39 -11.02 17.36 -7.44
N PHE A 40 -11.34 16.36 -6.62
CA PHE A 40 -12.44 16.48 -5.65
C PHE A 40 -12.19 17.57 -4.61
N LEU A 41 -10.96 17.70 -4.11
CA LEU A 41 -10.61 18.69 -3.09
C LEU A 41 -10.71 20.12 -3.65
N THR A 42 -10.27 20.33 -4.89
CA THR A 42 -10.42 21.62 -5.59
C THR A 42 -11.89 21.91 -5.94
N GLY A 43 -12.66 20.92 -6.36
CA GLY A 43 -14.11 21.07 -6.57
C GLY A 43 -14.85 21.45 -5.29
N LEU A 44 -14.50 20.81 -4.16
CA LEU A 44 -15.11 21.08 -2.86
C LEU A 44 -14.74 22.47 -2.33
N SER A 45 -13.52 22.96 -2.58
CA SER A 45 -13.12 24.31 -2.17
C SER A 45 -13.83 25.41 -2.97
N VAL A 46 -14.08 25.18 -4.26
CA VAL A 46 -14.89 26.09 -5.08
C VAL A 46 -16.35 26.06 -4.63
N ALA A 47 -16.91 24.87 -4.40
CA ALA A 47 -18.29 24.71 -3.93
C ALA A 47 -18.52 25.36 -2.54
N SER A 48 -17.59 25.20 -1.60
CA SER A 48 -17.69 25.82 -0.28
C SER A 48 -17.62 27.34 -0.36
N SER A 49 -16.79 27.88 -1.25
CA SER A 49 -16.70 29.32 -1.51
C SER A 49 -18.01 29.90 -2.07
N ALA A 50 -18.68 29.16 -2.96
CA ALA A 50 -19.99 29.53 -3.49
C ALA A 50 -21.09 29.44 -2.41
N ALA A 51 -21.08 28.38 -1.60
CA ALA A 51 -22.06 28.19 -0.51
C ALA A 51 -21.95 29.29 0.57
N ASN A 52 -20.73 29.79 0.82
CA ASN A 52 -20.51 30.88 1.78
C ASN A 52 -21.17 32.21 1.37
N GLN A 53 -21.53 32.39 0.10
CA GLN A 53 -22.20 33.59 -0.40
C GLN A 53 -23.73 33.53 -0.26
N SER A 54 -24.31 32.36 0.01
CA SER A 54 -25.77 32.18 0.11
C SER A 54 -26.29 32.51 1.54
N PRO A 55 -27.44 33.21 1.68
CA PRO A 55 -27.96 33.69 2.97
C PRO A 55 -28.92 32.70 3.65
N HIS A 56 -28.56 31.40 3.72
CA HIS A 56 -29.41 30.39 4.35
C HIS A 56 -29.09 30.18 5.86
N PRO A 57 -30.11 29.90 6.71
CA PRO A 57 -29.97 29.76 8.16
C PRO A 57 -29.27 28.46 8.62
N ASP A 58 -29.17 27.43 7.78
CA ASP A 58 -28.50 26.14 8.11
C ASP A 58 -26.97 26.17 7.89
N LYS A 59 -26.39 27.37 7.82
CA LYS A 59 -25.01 27.61 7.38
C LYS A 59 -23.95 26.97 8.28
N ILE A 60 -24.21 26.90 9.58
CA ILE A 60 -23.24 26.42 10.59
C ILE A 60 -23.02 24.91 10.46
N GLU A 61 -24.09 24.13 10.30
CA GLU A 61 -24.00 22.67 10.17
C GLU A 61 -23.38 22.27 8.83
N GLN A 62 -23.79 22.91 7.73
CA GLN A 62 -23.20 22.69 6.41
C GLN A 62 -21.70 23.03 6.38
N MET A 63 -21.28 24.17 6.94
CA MET A 63 -19.86 24.52 7.01
C MET A 63 -19.04 23.49 7.78
N ARG A 64 -19.58 22.93 8.87
CA ARG A 64 -18.90 21.88 9.65
C ARG A 64 -18.75 20.59 8.85
N LEU A 65 -19.77 20.20 8.10
CA LEU A 65 -19.70 19.03 7.20
C LEU A 65 -18.67 19.24 6.09
N TYR A 66 -18.62 20.43 5.46
CA TYR A 66 -17.60 20.76 4.45
C TYR A 66 -16.18 20.72 5.02
N GLN A 67 -15.95 21.25 6.22
CA GLN A 67 -14.65 21.20 6.87
C GLN A 67 -14.23 19.77 7.21
N LEU A 68 -15.14 18.94 7.72
CA LEU A 68 -14.88 17.54 8.01
C LEU A 68 -14.53 16.77 6.72
N ALA A 69 -15.32 16.96 5.66
CA ALA A 69 -15.11 16.33 4.36
C ALA A 69 -13.78 16.76 3.72
N THR A 70 -13.45 18.05 3.77
CA THR A 70 -12.17 18.58 3.25
C THR A 70 -10.99 17.98 4.01
N THR A 71 -11.08 17.91 5.33
CA THR A 71 -10.04 17.32 6.19
C THR A 71 -9.85 15.84 5.89
N ALA A 72 -10.95 15.08 5.78
CA ALA A 72 -10.90 13.67 5.42
C ALA A 72 -10.26 13.46 4.03
N LEU A 73 -10.71 14.21 3.01
CA LEU A 73 -10.14 14.15 1.66
C LEU A 73 -8.64 14.48 1.65
N PHE A 74 -8.21 15.47 2.42
CA PHE A 74 -6.81 15.84 2.54
C PHE A 74 -5.97 14.70 3.16
N VAL A 75 -6.46 14.07 4.22
CA VAL A 75 -5.80 12.91 4.84
C VAL A 75 -5.69 11.75 3.84
N TYR A 76 -6.76 11.45 3.11
CA TYR A 76 -6.73 10.42 2.05
C TYR A 76 -5.75 10.77 0.93
N LEU A 77 -5.65 12.04 0.53
CA LEU A 77 -4.68 12.49 -0.47
C LEU A 77 -3.24 12.25 0.02
N MET A 78 -2.93 12.59 1.27
CA MET A 78 -1.62 12.34 1.85
C MET A 78 -1.30 10.84 1.90
N MET A 79 -2.27 10.01 2.28
CA MET A 79 -2.11 8.54 2.25
C MET A 79 -1.85 8.01 0.84
N ALA A 80 -2.56 8.51 -0.17
CA ALA A 80 -2.32 8.13 -1.57
C ALA A 80 -0.90 8.51 -2.02
N LEU A 81 -0.42 9.70 -1.67
CA LEU A 81 0.95 10.13 -1.97
C LEU A 81 2.01 9.25 -1.29
N ILE A 82 1.81 8.90 -0.01
CA ILE A 82 2.67 7.93 0.69
C ILE A 82 2.62 6.57 -0.04
N GLY A 83 1.45 6.14 -0.50
CA GLY A 83 1.26 4.94 -1.29
C GLY A 83 2.07 4.94 -2.61
N VAL A 84 2.17 6.08 -3.29
CA VAL A 84 3.03 6.27 -4.46
C VAL A 84 4.50 6.10 -4.08
N VAL A 85 4.96 6.77 -3.01
CA VAL A 85 6.35 6.64 -2.53
C VAL A 85 6.68 5.18 -2.20
N MET A 86 5.77 4.46 -1.54
CA MET A 86 5.95 3.04 -1.26
C MET A 86 6.04 2.20 -2.53
N GLY A 87 5.17 2.44 -3.52
CA GLY A 87 5.24 1.75 -4.82
C GLY A 87 6.58 1.98 -5.52
N VAL A 88 7.07 3.22 -5.51
CA VAL A 88 8.39 3.58 -6.06
C VAL A 88 9.53 2.91 -5.29
N LEU A 89 9.47 2.85 -3.96
CA LEU A 89 10.46 2.15 -3.14
C LEU A 89 10.50 0.65 -3.46
N LEU A 90 9.33 0.02 -3.66
CA LEU A 90 9.23 -1.38 -4.05
C LEU A 90 9.88 -1.62 -5.43
N LEU A 91 9.58 -0.76 -6.41
CA LEU A 91 10.20 -0.81 -7.73
C LEU A 91 11.71 -0.61 -7.65
N LYS A 92 12.19 0.41 -6.92
CA LYS A 92 13.61 0.68 -6.74
C LYS A 92 14.33 -0.48 -6.06
N GLY A 93 13.71 -1.12 -5.06
CA GLY A 93 14.21 -2.32 -4.40
C GLY A 93 14.33 -3.51 -5.36
N SER A 94 13.30 -3.74 -6.18
CA SER A 94 13.26 -4.87 -7.11
C SER A 94 14.19 -4.70 -8.30
N TYR A 95 14.20 -3.53 -8.96
CA TYR A 95 15.13 -3.27 -10.07
C TYR A 95 16.57 -3.16 -9.59
N GLY A 96 16.80 -2.53 -8.44
CA GLY A 96 18.12 -2.35 -7.87
C GLY A 96 18.67 -3.56 -7.12
N ARG A 97 17.90 -4.67 -7.01
CA ARG A 97 18.20 -5.83 -6.15
C ARG A 97 18.72 -5.43 -4.76
N LYS A 98 18.03 -4.48 -4.12
CA LYS A 98 18.40 -3.94 -2.80
C LYS A 98 17.36 -4.40 -1.76
N PRO A 99 17.68 -5.40 -0.91
CA PRO A 99 16.72 -6.02 -0.02
C PRO A 99 16.20 -5.03 1.05
N ALA A 100 17.00 -4.04 1.45
CA ALA A 100 16.59 -3.01 2.41
C ALA A 100 15.33 -2.24 1.99
N TYR A 101 15.17 -1.93 0.69
CA TYR A 101 13.97 -1.24 0.22
C TYR A 101 12.73 -2.15 0.20
N LEU A 102 12.91 -3.43 -0.11
CA LEU A 102 11.84 -4.43 -0.04
C LEU A 102 11.40 -4.66 1.40
N GLN A 103 12.36 -4.74 2.33
CA GLN A 103 12.10 -4.89 3.76
C GLN A 103 11.34 -3.68 4.32
N ALA A 104 11.75 -2.46 3.96
CA ALA A 104 11.03 -1.25 4.34
C ALA A 104 9.58 -1.30 3.85
N TRP A 105 9.37 -1.67 2.59
CA TRP A 105 8.02 -1.81 2.03
C TRP A 105 7.17 -2.86 2.78
N ILE A 106 7.74 -4.04 3.08
CA ILE A 106 7.05 -5.09 3.86
C ILE A 106 6.64 -4.57 5.23
N PHE A 107 7.54 -3.86 5.92
CA PHE A 107 7.24 -3.28 7.24
C PHE A 107 6.06 -2.32 7.17
N PHE A 108 6.06 -1.40 6.21
CA PHE A 108 4.94 -0.47 6.01
C PHE A 108 3.64 -1.19 5.61
N ALA A 109 3.71 -2.25 4.78
CA ALA A 109 2.55 -3.03 4.41
C ALA A 109 1.91 -3.76 5.61
N VAL A 110 2.74 -4.31 6.51
CA VAL A 110 2.26 -4.94 7.75
C VAL A 110 1.64 -3.90 8.70
N MET A 111 2.30 -2.76 8.89
CA MET A 111 1.76 -1.67 9.72
C MET A 111 0.41 -1.16 9.18
N HIS A 112 0.30 -1.01 7.86
CA HIS A 112 -0.95 -0.64 7.20
C HIS A 112 -2.07 -1.65 7.48
N LEU A 113 -1.76 -2.95 7.42
CA LEU A 113 -2.73 -4.02 7.69
C LEU A 113 -3.23 -3.97 9.15
N VAL A 114 -2.33 -3.71 10.11
CA VAL A 114 -2.69 -3.54 11.53
C VAL A 114 -3.59 -2.32 11.73
N ILE A 115 -3.26 -1.18 11.12
CA ILE A 115 -4.09 0.04 11.22
C ILE A 115 -5.47 -0.20 10.60
N SER A 116 -5.52 -0.81 9.41
CA SER A 116 -6.77 -1.13 8.71
C SER A 116 -7.66 -2.08 9.53
N PHE A 117 -7.05 -3.04 10.23
CA PHE A 117 -7.77 -3.90 11.16
C PHE A 117 -8.41 -3.12 12.31
N MET A 118 -7.65 -2.22 12.95
CA MET A 118 -8.14 -1.41 14.06
C MET A 118 -9.29 -0.48 13.63
N VAL A 119 -9.18 0.12 12.45
CA VAL A 119 -10.25 0.97 11.88
C VAL A 119 -11.49 0.14 11.60
N SER A 120 -11.35 -1.02 10.93
CA SER A 120 -12.47 -1.90 10.61
C SER A 120 -13.20 -2.41 11.86
N LEU A 121 -12.44 -2.70 12.94
CA LEU A 121 -13.03 -3.05 14.24
C LEU A 121 -13.80 -1.87 14.84
N ALA A 122 -13.20 -0.67 14.88
CA ALA A 122 -13.86 0.50 15.44
C ALA A 122 -15.16 0.85 14.70
N GLU A 123 -15.15 0.81 13.37
CA GLU A 123 -16.35 1.03 12.54
C GLU A 123 -17.38 -0.08 12.74
N GLY A 124 -16.92 -1.33 12.83
CA GLY A 124 -17.79 -2.46 13.10
C GLY A 124 -18.52 -2.37 14.44
N PHE A 125 -17.85 -1.91 15.51
CA PHE A 125 -18.48 -1.72 16.82
C PHE A 125 -19.39 -0.50 16.89
N ALA A 126 -19.15 0.52 16.07
CA ALA A 126 -19.99 1.72 15.99
C ALA A 126 -21.21 1.55 15.08
N GLY A 127 -21.19 0.58 14.17
CA GLY A 127 -22.22 0.35 13.16
C GLY A 127 -23.33 -0.63 13.56
N THR A 128 -24.23 -0.87 12.62
CA THR A 128 -25.22 -1.95 12.71
C THR A 128 -24.58 -3.31 12.39
N TYR A 129 -25.25 -4.41 12.74
CA TYR A 129 -24.76 -5.76 12.44
C TYR A 129 -24.46 -6.01 10.94
N THR A 130 -25.23 -5.40 10.04
CA THR A 130 -24.99 -5.51 8.59
C THR A 130 -23.73 -4.78 8.15
N GLU A 131 -23.44 -3.61 8.73
CA GLU A 131 -22.20 -2.88 8.46
C GLU A 131 -20.98 -3.63 9.04
N PHE A 132 -21.12 -4.23 10.22
CA PHE A 132 -20.08 -5.08 10.82
C PHE A 132 -19.65 -6.22 9.89
N LEU A 133 -20.61 -6.96 9.31
CA LEU A 133 -20.31 -8.04 8.37
C LEU A 133 -19.59 -7.54 7.11
N LYS A 134 -19.99 -6.37 6.60
CA LYS A 134 -19.34 -5.74 5.45
C LYS A 134 -17.90 -5.35 5.75
N TYR A 135 -17.63 -4.71 6.89
CA TYR A 135 -16.26 -4.34 7.27
C TYR A 135 -15.36 -5.55 7.51
N ILE A 136 -15.89 -6.61 8.13
CA ILE A 136 -15.16 -7.89 8.28
C ILE A 136 -14.83 -8.50 6.91
N TYR A 137 -15.79 -8.54 6.00
CA TYR A 137 -15.56 -9.08 4.66
C TYR A 137 -14.46 -8.31 3.92
N VAL A 138 -14.53 -6.98 3.94
CA VAL A 138 -13.52 -6.10 3.34
C VAL A 138 -12.15 -6.34 3.99
N PHE A 139 -12.10 -6.47 5.32
CA PHE A 139 -10.86 -6.76 6.03
C PHE A 139 -10.25 -8.11 5.63
N ILE A 140 -11.05 -9.18 5.58
CA ILE A 140 -10.57 -10.51 5.18
C ILE A 140 -10.02 -10.47 3.75
N MET A 141 -10.72 -9.83 2.82
CA MET A 141 -10.24 -9.70 1.44
C MET A 141 -8.95 -8.88 1.37
N SER A 142 -8.85 -7.79 2.13
CA SER A 142 -7.62 -7.00 2.24
C SER A 142 -6.46 -7.83 2.80
N LEU A 143 -6.70 -8.65 3.82
CA LEU A 143 -5.70 -9.54 4.41
C LEU A 143 -5.20 -10.57 3.40
N LEU A 144 -6.10 -11.18 2.64
CA LEU A 144 -5.72 -12.18 1.62
C LEU A 144 -4.88 -11.55 0.50
N ILE A 145 -5.32 -10.41 -0.05
CA ILE A 145 -4.61 -9.73 -1.14
C ILE A 145 -3.26 -9.20 -0.65
N GLN A 146 -3.25 -8.49 0.47
CA GLN A 146 -2.02 -7.87 0.98
C GLN A 146 -1.05 -8.92 1.52
N GLY A 147 -1.56 -10.00 2.14
CA GLY A 147 -0.78 -11.15 2.56
C GLY A 147 -0.12 -11.86 1.38
N PHE A 148 -0.84 -12.06 0.28
CA PHE A 148 -0.27 -12.59 -0.96
C PHE A 148 0.87 -11.70 -1.49
N CYS A 149 0.63 -10.38 -1.59
CA CYS A 149 1.65 -9.43 -2.03
C CYS A 149 2.90 -9.47 -1.13
N ILE A 150 2.73 -9.45 0.19
CA ILE A 150 3.84 -9.56 1.15
C ILE A 150 4.61 -10.87 0.95
N GLY A 151 3.90 -11.98 0.73
CA GLY A 151 4.52 -13.28 0.45
C GLY A 151 5.40 -13.25 -0.80
N VAL A 152 4.88 -12.74 -1.92
CA VAL A 152 5.63 -12.62 -3.19
C VAL A 152 6.87 -11.75 -3.01
N VAL A 153 6.73 -10.58 -2.39
CA VAL A 153 7.86 -9.66 -2.15
C VAL A 153 8.87 -10.27 -1.19
N GLY A 154 8.41 -11.00 -0.17
CA GLY A 154 9.28 -11.70 0.79
C GLY A 154 10.10 -12.82 0.14
N ILE A 155 9.50 -13.60 -0.77
CA ILE A 155 10.22 -14.62 -1.55
C ILE A 155 11.30 -13.95 -2.42
N HIS A 156 10.95 -12.86 -3.12
CA HIS A 156 11.91 -12.12 -3.94
C HIS A 156 13.05 -11.51 -3.12
N MET A 157 12.76 -11.01 -1.92
CA MET A 157 13.76 -10.49 -1.00
C MET A 157 14.75 -11.57 -0.58
N LYS A 158 14.27 -12.77 -0.20
CA LYS A 158 15.12 -13.91 0.14
C LYS A 158 16.00 -14.36 -1.03
N GLU A 159 15.45 -14.37 -2.24
CA GLU A 159 16.20 -14.66 -3.47
C GLU A 159 17.39 -13.68 -3.64
N ILE A 160 17.15 -12.39 -3.45
CA ILE A 160 18.20 -11.36 -3.54
C ILE A 160 19.27 -11.57 -2.46
N GLN A 161 18.88 -11.84 -1.21
CA GLN A 161 19.81 -12.07 -0.11
C GLN A 161 20.70 -13.28 -0.38
N PHE A 162 20.11 -14.39 -0.81
CA PHE A 162 20.84 -15.62 -1.13
C PHE A 162 21.83 -15.43 -2.29
N ASP A 163 21.48 -14.63 -3.29
CA ASP A 163 22.39 -14.29 -4.39
C ASP A 163 23.56 -13.42 -3.93
N GLN A 164 23.34 -12.49 -2.99
CA GLN A 164 24.42 -11.69 -2.41
C GLN A 164 25.42 -12.56 -1.63
N GLU A 165 24.93 -13.49 -0.82
CA GLU A 165 25.77 -14.43 -0.05
C GLU A 165 26.61 -15.35 -0.97
N ARG A 166 26.00 -15.90 -2.02
CA ARG A 166 26.71 -16.71 -3.02
C ARG A 166 27.74 -15.91 -3.82
N GLY A 167 27.49 -14.62 -4.03
CA GLY A 167 28.45 -13.68 -4.61
C GLY A 167 29.70 -13.59 -3.73
N PHE A 168 29.54 -13.23 -2.46
CA PHE A 168 30.64 -13.10 -1.50
C PHE A 168 31.49 -14.38 -1.36
N SER A 169 30.85 -15.56 -1.33
CA SER A 169 31.55 -16.85 -1.23
C SER A 169 32.47 -17.13 -2.44
N ARG A 170 32.09 -16.69 -3.65
CA ARG A 170 32.93 -16.84 -4.85
C ARG A 170 34.13 -15.91 -4.83
N TYR A 171 33.96 -14.65 -4.43
CA TYR A 171 35.07 -13.71 -4.32
C TYR A 171 36.11 -14.22 -3.31
N HIS A 172 35.69 -14.73 -2.14
CA HIS A 172 36.63 -15.17 -1.12
C HIS A 172 37.47 -16.40 -1.52
N LYS A 173 36.99 -17.23 -2.47
CA LYS A 173 37.77 -18.36 -3.00
C LYS A 173 38.79 -17.94 -4.06
N THR A 174 38.59 -16.82 -4.76
CA THR A 174 39.47 -16.39 -5.86
C THR A 174 40.69 -15.60 -5.36
N TYR A 175 40.61 -14.96 -4.19
CA TYR A 175 41.71 -14.17 -3.61
C TYR A 175 42.42 -14.86 -2.43
N ALA A 176 42.13 -16.13 -2.17
CA ALA A 176 42.80 -16.93 -1.14
C ALA A 176 43.96 -17.77 -1.72
N ILE A 177 44.72 -17.19 -2.66
CA ILE A 177 45.94 -17.78 -3.23
C ILE A 177 47.13 -16.93 -2.80
#